data_AF-A0A6N8A804-F1
#
_entry.id   AF-A0A6N8A804-F1
#
_cell.length_a   1.000
_cell.length_b   1.000
_cell.length_c   1.000
_cell.angle_alpha   90.00
_cell.angle_beta   90.00
_cell.angle_gamma   90.00
#
_symmetry.space_group_name_H-M   'P 1'
#
loop_
_entity.id
_entity.type
_entity.pdbx_description
1 polymer ?
#
loop_
_entity_poly.entity_id
_entity_poly.type
_entity_poly.pdbx_seq_one_letter_code
_entity_poly.pdbx_strand_id
1 'polypeptide(L)'
;MPDARTGGICDQAAQRAARSEGVPLEILQAITRVETGRMRDDHLKPWPWTVNLNGRGFWFNTEIEAKSYLFEVFKSGARSFDVGCFQINYRWHGKAFRSIDAMFDPDENATYAARFLKELYIELGSWPAAAGAYHSRTPELADAYSARFQTILAQLDGTLPTHVRGSSRDPFTAAAAPLIPLHPAQSQSQLRPLGSLVPTAGSASAFIAFN
;
A
#
# COMPACT_ATOMS: atom_id res chain seq x y z
N MET A 1 -3.94 14.56 -23.33
CA MET A 1 -4.13 15.18 -22.00
C MET A 1 -5.01 14.24 -21.20
N PRO A 2 -4.65 13.80 -20.00
CA PRO A 2 -5.60 13.08 -19.17
C PRO A 2 -6.79 14.00 -18.85
N ASP A 3 -7.99 13.46 -18.98
CA ASP A 3 -9.25 14.19 -18.86
C ASP A 3 -9.43 14.74 -17.44
N ALA A 4 -10.00 15.94 -17.28
CA ALA A 4 -10.36 16.51 -15.98
C ALA A 4 -11.25 15.56 -15.16
N ARG A 5 -11.96 14.64 -15.84
CA ARG A 5 -12.71 13.53 -15.23
C ARG A 5 -11.85 12.59 -14.39
N THR A 6 -10.59 12.33 -14.75
CA THR A 6 -9.72 11.37 -14.06
C THR A 6 -9.43 11.76 -12.61
N GLY A 7 -9.26 13.06 -12.33
CA GLY A 7 -8.97 13.55 -10.97
C GLY A 7 -10.15 13.43 -10.01
N GLY A 8 -11.39 13.35 -10.51
CA GLY A 8 -12.60 13.20 -9.69
C GLY A 8 -12.97 11.76 -9.37
N ILE A 9 -12.40 10.78 -10.07
CA ILE A 9 -12.78 9.35 -9.94
C ILE A 9 -12.56 8.84 -8.51
N CYS A 10 -11.38 9.09 -7.94
CA CYS A 10 -11.07 8.62 -6.58
C CYS A 10 -11.92 9.34 -5.53
N ASP A 11 -12.18 10.64 -5.68
CA ASP A 11 -13.01 11.39 -4.75
C ASP A 11 -14.48 10.92 -4.79
N GLN A 12 -15.02 10.59 -5.97
CA GLN A 12 -16.36 10.03 -6.11
C GLN A 12 -16.47 8.63 -5.49
N ALA A 13 -15.46 7.79 -5.71
CA ALA A 13 -15.41 6.46 -5.10
C ALA A 13 -15.28 6.55 -3.57
N ALA A 14 -14.42 7.45 -3.06
CA ALA A 14 -14.32 7.76 -1.64
C ALA A 14 -15.67 8.19 -1.06
N GLN A 15 -16.42 9.04 -1.77
CA GLN A 15 -17.74 9.49 -1.34
C GLN A 15 -18.76 8.34 -1.23
N ARG A 16 -18.74 7.39 -2.18
CA ARG A 16 -19.62 6.22 -2.14
C ARG A 16 -19.23 5.27 -1.00
N ALA A 17 -17.94 4.95 -0.89
CA ALA A 17 -17.39 4.06 0.14
C ALA A 17 -17.58 4.61 1.56
N ALA A 18 -17.36 5.92 1.77
CA ALA A 18 -17.60 6.59 3.04
C ALA A 18 -19.04 6.37 3.53
N ARG A 19 -20.01 6.59 2.63
CA ARG A 19 -21.44 6.39 2.93
C ARG A 19 -21.78 4.93 3.21
N SER A 20 -21.26 3.99 2.42
CA SER A 20 -21.62 2.57 2.56
C SER A 20 -20.99 1.91 3.79
N GLU A 21 -19.76 2.26 4.14
CA GLU A 21 -19.02 1.64 5.23
C GLU A 21 -19.12 2.43 6.55
N GLY A 22 -19.61 3.68 6.51
CA GLY A 22 -19.76 4.53 7.69
C GLY A 22 -18.43 5.10 8.19
N VAL A 23 -17.56 5.49 7.26
CA VAL A 23 -16.29 6.20 7.53
C VAL A 23 -16.48 7.67 7.14
N PRO A 24 -15.99 8.65 7.93
CA PRO A 24 -16.10 10.05 7.53
C PRO A 24 -15.39 10.31 6.20
N LEU A 25 -15.99 11.15 5.35
CA LEU A 25 -15.53 11.34 3.98
C LEU A 25 -14.12 11.94 3.93
N GLU A 26 -13.87 12.92 4.77
CA GLU A 26 -12.60 13.63 4.92
C GLU A 26 -11.44 12.68 5.22
N ILE A 27 -11.69 11.58 5.94
CA ILE A 27 -10.69 10.54 6.23
C ILE A 27 -10.29 9.82 4.94
N LEU A 28 -11.26 9.37 4.13
CA LEU A 28 -10.94 8.73 2.85
C LEU A 28 -10.33 9.69 1.84
N GLN A 29 -10.78 10.94 1.83
CA GLN A 29 -10.21 11.99 0.98
C GLN A 29 -8.76 12.30 1.35
N ALA A 30 -8.42 12.31 2.64
CA ALA A 30 -7.06 12.48 3.11
C ALA A 30 -6.19 11.27 2.74
N ILE A 31 -6.67 10.04 2.97
CA ILE A 31 -5.93 8.81 2.61
C ILE A 31 -5.61 8.77 1.11
N THR A 32 -6.59 8.93 0.22
CA THR A 32 -6.32 8.85 -1.23
C THR A 32 -5.34 9.92 -1.72
N ARG A 33 -5.28 11.08 -1.06
CA ARG A 33 -4.30 12.16 -1.33
C ARG A 33 -2.92 11.86 -0.77
N VAL A 34 -2.82 11.25 0.41
CA VAL A 34 -1.54 10.74 0.92
C VAL A 34 -0.99 9.66 -0.01
N GLU A 35 -1.85 8.79 -0.53
CA GLU A 35 -1.45 7.63 -1.34
C GLU A 35 -1.10 7.98 -2.80
N THR A 36 -1.91 8.81 -3.46
CA THR A 36 -1.78 9.05 -4.91
C THR A 36 -1.85 10.52 -5.31
N GLY A 37 -1.87 11.42 -4.32
CA GLY A 37 -2.07 12.84 -4.54
C GLY A 37 -1.01 13.47 -5.44
N ARG A 38 -1.44 14.23 -6.44
CA ARG A 38 -0.57 15.01 -7.32
C ARG A 38 -1.05 16.44 -7.42
N MET A 39 -0.10 17.37 -7.44
CA MET A 39 -0.41 18.78 -7.67
C MET A 39 -0.83 18.99 -9.13
N ARG A 40 -2.06 19.48 -9.31
CA ARG A 40 -2.67 19.80 -10.61
C ARG A 40 -3.57 21.02 -10.43
N ASP A 41 -3.33 22.06 -11.22
CA ASP A 41 -4.09 23.32 -11.17
C ASP A 41 -4.16 23.88 -9.75
N ASP A 42 -3.01 23.92 -9.06
CA ASP A 42 -2.83 24.34 -7.66
C ASP A 42 -3.60 23.52 -6.61
N HIS A 43 -4.17 22.38 -7.00
CA HIS A 43 -4.94 21.50 -6.12
C HIS A 43 -4.26 20.13 -6.02
N LEU A 44 -4.16 19.59 -4.80
CA LEU A 44 -3.74 18.21 -4.58
C LEU A 44 -4.90 17.26 -4.90
N LYS A 45 -4.81 16.55 -6.02
CA LYS A 45 -5.85 15.62 -6.49
C LYS A 45 -5.32 14.18 -6.51
N PRO A 46 -6.08 13.19 -6.03
CA PRO A 46 -5.71 11.78 -6.15
C PRO A 46 -5.72 11.31 -7.62
N TRP A 47 -5.06 10.18 -7.89
CA TRP A 47 -4.93 9.63 -9.24
C TRP A 47 -5.26 8.13 -9.27
N PRO A 48 -6.29 7.70 -10.02
CA PRO A 48 -6.79 6.32 -9.97
C PRO A 48 -5.86 5.32 -10.65
N TRP A 49 -5.16 5.75 -11.70
CA TRP A 49 -4.33 4.87 -12.52
C TRP A 49 -2.89 4.88 -12.01
N THR A 50 -2.73 4.55 -10.73
CA THR A 50 -1.46 4.55 -10.01
C THR A 50 -1.07 3.13 -9.61
N VAL A 51 0.19 2.77 -9.84
CA VAL A 51 0.82 1.54 -9.38
C VAL A 51 2.07 1.88 -8.59
N ASN A 52 2.27 1.27 -7.43
CA ASN A 52 3.56 1.27 -6.76
C ASN A 52 4.18 -0.12 -6.82
N LEU A 53 5.41 -0.22 -7.29
CA LEU A 53 6.19 -1.46 -7.30
C LEU A 53 7.48 -1.23 -6.50
N ASN A 54 7.58 -1.85 -5.33
CA ASN A 54 8.76 -1.78 -4.44
C ASN A 54 9.19 -0.34 -4.11
N GLY A 55 8.24 0.54 -3.82
CA GLY A 55 8.49 1.94 -3.47
C GLY A 55 8.63 2.86 -4.69
N ARG A 56 8.55 2.33 -5.92
CA ARG A 56 8.57 3.13 -7.15
C ARG A 56 7.14 3.31 -7.66
N GLY A 57 6.65 4.54 -7.61
CA GLY A 57 5.35 4.92 -8.16
C GLY A 57 5.38 5.07 -9.69
N PHE A 58 4.27 4.68 -10.31
CA PHE A 58 3.98 4.82 -11.73
C PHE A 58 2.56 5.37 -11.89
N TRP A 59 2.41 6.42 -12.68
CA TRP A 59 1.13 7.09 -12.94
C TRP A 59 0.83 7.07 -14.42
N PHE A 60 -0.29 6.45 -14.78
CA PHE A 60 -0.71 6.25 -16.16
C PHE A 60 -1.83 7.21 -16.54
N ASN A 61 -1.99 7.50 -17.82
CA ASN A 61 -3.07 8.40 -18.26
C ASN A 61 -4.41 7.69 -18.30
N THR A 62 -4.41 6.36 -18.49
CA THR A 62 -5.61 5.55 -18.65
C THR A 62 -5.56 4.28 -17.79
N GLU A 63 -6.74 3.74 -17.50
CA GLU A 63 -6.90 2.45 -16.83
C GLU A 63 -6.21 1.32 -17.60
N ILE A 64 -6.34 1.32 -18.93
CA ILE A 64 -5.78 0.29 -19.80
C ILE A 64 -4.25 0.27 -19.68
N GLU A 65 -3.60 1.43 -19.74
CA GLU A 65 -2.14 1.54 -19.57
C GLU A 65 -1.68 0.96 -18.21
N ALA A 66 -2.38 1.31 -17.13
CA ALA A 66 -2.04 0.83 -15.79
C ALA A 66 -2.23 -0.69 -15.66
N LYS A 67 -3.33 -1.22 -16.17
CA LYS A 67 -3.63 -2.66 -16.18
C LYS A 67 -2.62 -3.44 -17.01
N SER A 68 -2.28 -2.96 -18.22
CA SER A 68 -1.27 -3.58 -19.07
C SER A 68 0.10 -3.62 -18.40
N TYR A 69 0.52 -2.51 -17.78
CA TYR A 69 1.77 -2.47 -17.03
C TYR A 69 1.76 -3.49 -15.87
N LEU A 70 0.70 -3.48 -15.05
CA LEU A 70 0.63 -4.35 -13.88
C LEU A 70 0.52 -5.83 -14.25
N PHE A 71 -0.10 -6.15 -15.38
CA PHE A 71 -0.15 -7.51 -15.92
C PHE A 71 1.24 -8.06 -16.25
N GLU A 72 2.10 -7.25 -16.88
CA GLU A 72 3.49 -7.64 -17.17
C GLU A 72 4.33 -7.75 -15.88
N VAL A 73 4.12 -6.84 -14.92
CA VAL A 73 4.71 -6.95 -13.58
C VAL A 73 4.30 -8.27 -12.92
N PHE A 74 3.02 -8.64 -12.97
CA PHE A 74 2.53 -9.87 -12.38
C PHE A 74 3.10 -11.12 -13.08
N LYS A 75 3.17 -11.12 -14.42
CA LYS A 75 3.79 -12.22 -15.19
C LYS A 75 5.27 -12.41 -14.85
N SER A 76 5.99 -11.33 -14.54
CA SER A 76 7.40 -11.42 -14.12
C SER A 76 7.61 -12.11 -12.76
N GLY A 77 6.53 -12.45 -12.06
CA GLY A 77 6.56 -13.13 -10.76
C GLY A 77 6.43 -12.17 -9.57
N ALA A 78 6.37 -10.86 -9.79
CA ALA A 78 6.14 -9.90 -8.73
C ALA A 78 4.75 -10.11 -8.09
N ARG A 79 4.71 -10.10 -6.75
CA ARG A 79 3.48 -10.29 -5.96
C ARG A 79 3.27 -9.21 -4.90
N SER A 80 4.14 -8.21 -4.84
CA SER A 80 4.07 -7.11 -3.87
C SER A 80 4.06 -5.79 -4.63
N PHE A 81 2.88 -5.22 -4.80
CA PHE A 81 2.63 -3.97 -5.48
C PHE A 81 1.32 -3.38 -4.98
N ASP A 82 1.19 -2.07 -5.05
CA ASP A 82 0.03 -1.32 -4.61
C ASP A 82 -0.78 -0.80 -5.79
N VAL A 83 -2.11 -0.81 -5.66
CA VAL A 83 -3.03 -0.60 -6.77
C VAL A 83 -4.04 0.50 -6.45
N GLY A 84 -4.19 1.44 -7.39
CA GLY A 84 -5.36 2.31 -7.46
C GLY A 84 -5.34 3.50 -6.52
N CYS A 85 -6.50 4.15 -6.39
CA CYS A 85 -6.74 5.35 -5.60
C CYS A 85 -6.25 5.30 -4.15
N PHE A 86 -6.31 4.11 -3.53
CA PHE A 86 -6.01 3.88 -2.13
C PHE A 86 -4.78 2.98 -1.92
N GLN A 87 -4.04 2.68 -3.00
CA GLN A 87 -2.78 1.93 -2.97
C GLN A 87 -2.90 0.62 -2.16
N ILE A 88 -3.92 -0.19 -2.48
CA ILE A 88 -4.12 -1.48 -1.81
C ILE A 88 -3.06 -2.47 -2.28
N ASN A 89 -2.29 -3.02 -1.34
CA ASN A 89 -1.22 -3.96 -1.66
C ASN A 89 -1.74 -5.35 -2.02
N TYR A 90 -1.38 -5.86 -3.20
CA TYR A 90 -1.83 -7.17 -3.70
C TYR A 90 -1.34 -8.34 -2.84
N ARG A 91 -0.11 -8.30 -2.30
CA ARG A 91 0.46 -9.41 -1.52
C ARG A 91 -0.40 -9.74 -0.31
N TRP A 92 -0.93 -8.71 0.32
CA TRP A 92 -1.60 -8.79 1.61
C TRP A 92 -3.11 -8.83 1.46
N HIS A 93 -3.65 -8.01 0.56
CA HIS A 93 -5.09 -7.78 0.45
C HIS A 93 -5.70 -8.33 -0.83
N GLY A 94 -4.91 -8.82 -1.79
CA GLY A 94 -5.39 -9.25 -3.10
C GLY A 94 -6.44 -10.36 -3.06
N LYS A 95 -6.44 -11.22 -2.03
CA LYS A 95 -7.45 -12.28 -1.84
C LYS A 95 -8.85 -11.76 -1.52
N ALA A 96 -8.99 -10.52 -1.08
CA ALA A 96 -10.29 -9.89 -0.85
C ALA A 96 -10.98 -9.45 -2.15
N PHE A 97 -10.26 -9.50 -3.27
CA PHE A 97 -10.76 -9.09 -4.58
C PHE A 97 -10.89 -10.31 -5.49
N ARG A 98 -11.85 -10.25 -6.41
CA ARG A 98 -12.04 -11.32 -7.41
C ARG A 98 -10.92 -11.38 -8.45
N SER A 99 -10.15 -10.30 -8.63
CA SER A 99 -9.06 -10.19 -9.60
C SER A 99 -8.23 -8.92 -9.35
N ILE A 100 -7.06 -8.81 -10.01
CA ILE A 100 -6.28 -7.57 -10.05
C ILE A 100 -7.07 -6.45 -10.74
N ASP A 101 -7.86 -6.76 -11.76
CA ASP A 101 -8.73 -5.80 -12.44
C ASP A 101 -9.76 -5.17 -11.49
N ALA A 102 -10.31 -5.98 -10.58
CA ALA A 102 -11.19 -5.51 -9.52
C ALA A 102 -10.48 -4.62 -8.49
N MET A 103 -9.16 -4.80 -8.28
CA MET A 103 -8.40 -3.88 -7.42
C MET A 103 -8.19 -2.50 -8.06
N PHE A 104 -8.21 -2.41 -9.39
CA PHE A 104 -8.18 -1.13 -10.12
C PHE A 104 -9.54 -0.45 -10.19
N ASP A 105 -10.64 -1.18 -10.04
CA ASP A 105 -11.97 -0.58 -9.97
C ASP A 105 -12.02 0.41 -8.80
N PRO A 106 -12.24 1.72 -9.05
CA PRO A 106 -12.15 2.73 -8.01
C PRO A 106 -13.12 2.49 -6.85
N ASP A 107 -14.31 1.95 -7.12
CA ASP A 107 -15.32 1.70 -6.11
C ASP A 107 -14.98 0.50 -5.24
N GLU A 108 -14.53 -0.60 -5.84
CA GLU A 108 -14.07 -1.76 -5.07
C GLU A 108 -12.81 -1.42 -4.25
N ASN A 109 -11.88 -0.67 -4.83
CA ASN A 109 -10.67 -0.18 -4.16
C ASN A 109 -11.01 0.69 -2.94
N ALA A 110 -11.90 1.67 -3.11
CA ALA A 110 -12.33 2.57 -2.04
C ALA A 110 -13.15 1.86 -0.96
N THR A 111 -14.07 0.97 -1.36
CA THR A 111 -14.90 0.21 -0.43
C THR A 111 -14.05 -0.69 0.47
N TYR A 112 -13.06 -1.37 -0.12
CA TYR A 112 -12.12 -2.17 0.65
C TYR A 112 -11.30 -1.31 1.62
N ALA A 113 -10.75 -0.19 1.14
CA ALA A 113 -9.97 0.74 1.96
C ALA A 113 -10.79 1.26 3.16
N ALA A 114 -12.05 1.65 2.92
CA ALA A 114 -12.94 2.16 3.96
C ALA A 114 -13.24 1.11 5.03
N ARG A 115 -13.54 -0.13 4.63
CA ARG A 115 -13.75 -1.22 5.57
C ARG A 115 -12.51 -1.49 6.42
N PHE A 116 -11.35 -1.58 5.77
CA PHE A 116 -10.09 -1.84 6.48
C PHE A 116 -9.74 -0.70 7.46
N LEU A 117 -9.90 0.57 7.06
CA LEU A 117 -9.72 1.72 7.94
C LEU A 117 -10.68 1.70 9.13
N LYS A 118 -11.93 1.30 8.92
CA LYS A 118 -12.92 1.18 10.00
C LYS A 118 -12.52 0.10 11.00
N GLU A 119 -12.05 -1.06 10.54
CA GLU A 119 -11.54 -2.12 11.42
C GLU A 119 -10.37 -1.62 12.26
N LEU A 120 -9.42 -0.91 11.65
CA LEU A 120 -8.29 -0.30 12.35
C LEU A 120 -8.72 0.79 13.34
N TYR A 121 -9.75 1.57 13.01
CA TYR A 121 -10.31 2.56 13.92
C TYR A 121 -10.96 1.90 15.15
N ILE A 122 -11.72 0.82 14.94
CA ILE A 122 -12.32 0.05 16.04
C ILE A 122 -11.21 -0.53 16.94
N GLU A 123 -10.12 -1.00 16.35
CA GLU A 123 -8.99 -1.55 17.09
C GLU A 123 -8.20 -0.49 17.87
N LEU A 124 -7.92 0.66 17.26
CA LEU A 124 -6.94 1.64 17.76
C LEU A 124 -7.58 2.90 18.37
N GLY A 125 -8.88 3.09 18.22
CA GLY A 125 -9.67 4.13 18.86
C GLY A 125 -9.53 5.55 18.29
N SER A 126 -8.70 5.76 17.26
CA SER A 126 -8.56 7.08 16.64
C SER A 126 -8.20 7.00 15.15
N TRP A 127 -8.65 7.99 14.37
CA TRP A 127 -8.35 8.05 12.93
C TRP A 127 -6.86 8.23 12.60
N PRO A 128 -6.08 9.07 13.32
CA PRO A 128 -4.64 9.15 13.08
C PRO A 128 -3.92 7.82 13.32
N ALA A 129 -4.29 7.09 14.38
CA ALA A 129 -3.71 5.76 14.65
C ALA A 129 -4.14 4.75 13.58
N ALA A 130 -5.41 4.76 13.17
CA ALA A 130 -5.91 3.91 12.09
C ALA A 130 -5.21 4.20 10.75
N ALA A 131 -5.00 5.47 10.40
CA ALA A 131 -4.27 5.86 9.19
C ALA A 131 -2.80 5.41 9.24
N GLY A 132 -2.11 5.57 10.37
CA GLY A 132 -0.75 5.04 10.53
C GLY A 132 -0.70 3.52 10.32
N ALA A 133 -1.61 2.79 10.98
CA ALA A 133 -1.70 1.34 10.88
C ALA A 133 -2.17 0.81 9.52
N TYR A 134 -2.92 1.62 8.76
CA TYR A 134 -3.32 1.35 7.39
C TYR A 134 -2.09 1.22 6.49
N HIS A 135 -1.09 2.08 6.71
CA HIS A 135 0.16 2.05 5.98
C HIS A 135 1.14 1.00 6.51
N SER A 136 1.38 0.96 7.83
CA SER A 136 2.29 -0.01 8.44
C SER A 136 2.01 -0.18 9.94
N ARG A 137 2.28 -1.39 10.46
CA ARG A 137 2.29 -1.67 11.91
C ARG A 137 3.65 -1.39 12.56
N THR A 138 4.66 -1.01 11.80
CA THR A 138 5.95 -0.57 12.33
C THR A 138 5.81 0.85 12.88
N PRO A 139 6.09 1.11 14.17
CA PRO A 139 5.79 2.39 14.82
C PRO A 139 6.32 3.62 14.06
N GLU A 140 7.60 3.60 13.66
CA GLU A 140 8.24 4.76 13.03
C GLU A 140 7.60 5.11 11.67
N LEU A 141 7.13 4.10 10.94
CA LEU A 141 6.46 4.27 9.64
C LEU A 141 5.01 4.72 9.82
N ALA A 142 4.32 4.14 10.81
CA ALA A 142 2.96 4.50 11.17
C ALA A 142 2.89 5.97 11.61
N ASP A 143 3.83 6.42 12.45
CA ASP A 143 3.91 7.79 12.94
C ASP A 143 4.19 8.78 11.81
N ALA A 144 5.15 8.47 10.94
CA ALA A 144 5.47 9.30 9.78
C ALA A 144 4.27 9.42 8.82
N TYR A 145 3.53 8.33 8.59
CA TYR A 145 2.33 8.34 7.76
C TYR A 145 1.20 9.12 8.43
N SER A 146 0.94 8.89 9.72
CA SER A 146 -0.07 9.59 10.50
C SER A 146 0.14 11.10 10.51
N ALA A 147 1.39 11.57 10.63
CA ALA A 147 1.70 13.00 10.56
C ALA A 147 1.37 13.60 9.18
N ARG A 148 1.67 12.87 8.09
CA ARG A 148 1.30 13.30 6.73
C ARG A 148 -0.21 13.33 6.54
N PHE A 149 -0.89 12.27 6.97
CA PHE A 149 -2.34 12.18 6.95
C PHE A 149 -3.00 13.36 7.66
N GLN A 150 -2.56 13.70 8.88
CA GLN A 150 -3.08 14.84 9.63
C GLN A 150 -2.83 16.18 8.92
N THR A 151 -1.67 16.33 8.27
CA THR A 151 -1.37 17.54 7.48
C THR A 151 -2.33 17.69 6.31
N ILE A 152 -2.60 16.61 5.58
CA ILE A 152 -3.55 16.63 4.46
C ILE A 152 -4.98 16.88 4.95
N LEU A 153 -5.40 16.23 6.04
CA LEU A 153 -6.71 16.42 6.63
C LEU A 153 -6.94 17.89 7.01
N ALA A 154 -5.97 18.50 7.70
CA ALA A 154 -6.01 19.91 8.07
C ALA A 154 -6.07 20.87 6.86
N GLN A 155 -5.43 20.52 5.74
CA GLN A 155 -5.54 21.27 4.48
C GLN A 155 -6.92 21.16 3.84
N LEU A 156 -7.55 19.98 3.90
CA LEU A 156 -8.90 19.76 3.38
C LEU A 156 -9.95 20.52 4.20
N ASP A 157 -9.75 20.60 5.51
CA ASP A 157 -10.62 21.34 6.43
C ASP A 157 -10.40 22.88 6.36
N GLY A 158 -9.44 23.33 5.55
CA GLY A 158 -9.09 24.76 5.39
C GLY A 158 -8.33 25.36 6.59
N THR A 159 -7.92 24.53 7.55
CA THR A 159 -7.17 24.97 8.74
C THR A 159 -5.69 25.23 8.46
N LEU A 160 -5.13 24.59 7.42
CA LEU A 160 -3.80 24.86 6.90
C LEU A 160 -3.85 25.35 5.45
N PRO A 161 -3.06 26.37 5.07
CA PRO A 161 -2.96 26.78 3.68
C PRO A 161 -2.33 25.65 2.85
N THR A 162 -2.91 25.39 1.68
CA THR A 162 -2.30 24.56 0.64
C THR A 162 -0.99 25.23 0.23
N HIS A 163 0.16 24.68 0.63
CA HIS A 163 1.44 25.30 0.29
C HIS A 163 1.72 25.19 -1.21
N VAL A 164 1.37 26.26 -1.94
CA VAL A 164 1.77 26.52 -3.33
C VAL A 164 3.22 27.02 -3.32
N ARG A 165 4.19 26.11 -3.20
CA ARG A 165 5.59 26.42 -3.56
C ARG A 165 6.19 25.28 -4.34
N GLY A 166 6.68 25.62 -5.53
CA GLY A 166 7.30 24.74 -6.52
C GLY A 166 8.53 24.02 -5.99
N SER A 167 8.30 22.96 -5.21
CA SER A 167 9.26 21.93 -4.94
C SER A 167 9.04 20.85 -5.99
N SER A 168 9.93 20.77 -6.96
CA SER A 168 10.05 19.67 -7.93
C SER A 168 10.47 18.35 -7.28
N ARG A 169 10.35 18.20 -5.95
CA ARG A 169 10.51 16.91 -5.28
C ARG A 169 9.15 16.27 -5.22
N ASP A 170 8.93 15.36 -6.15
CA ASP A 170 7.85 14.38 -6.09
C ASP A 170 7.97 13.64 -4.74
N PRO A 171 7.07 13.85 -3.76
CA PRO A 171 7.21 13.31 -2.41
C PRO A 171 7.14 11.76 -2.37
N PHE A 172 6.94 11.13 -3.52
CA PHE A 172 6.74 9.70 -3.75
C PHE A 172 7.97 8.94 -4.29
N THR A 173 9.15 9.56 -4.35
CA THR A 173 10.41 8.87 -4.70
C THR A 173 11.30 8.50 -3.52
N ALA A 174 10.94 8.90 -2.29
CA ALA A 174 11.62 8.39 -1.09
C ALA A 174 10.96 7.08 -0.68
N ALA A 175 11.60 5.98 -1.08
CA ALA A 175 11.22 4.60 -0.80
C ALA A 175 10.68 4.39 0.62
N ALA A 176 9.38 4.10 0.74
CA ALA A 176 8.91 3.16 1.74
C ALA A 176 8.70 1.83 1.00
N ALA A 177 9.60 0.87 1.22
CA ALA A 177 9.30 -0.51 0.89
C ALA A 177 7.99 -0.92 1.60
N PRO A 178 7.20 -1.86 1.06
CA PRO A 178 6.06 -2.40 1.79
C PRO A 178 6.59 -3.16 3.01
N LEU A 179 6.62 -2.50 4.15
CA LEU A 179 7.13 -3.02 5.42
C LEU A 179 5.96 -3.42 6.30
N ILE A 180 5.38 -4.58 5.99
CA ILE A 180 4.75 -5.40 7.02
C ILE A 180 5.89 -6.05 7.81
N PRO A 181 6.04 -5.77 9.12
CA PRO A 181 7.02 -6.46 9.94
C PRO A 181 6.62 -7.92 10.13
N LEU A 182 7.56 -8.82 9.82
CA LEU A 182 7.52 -10.25 10.11
C LEU A 182 7.32 -10.47 11.62
N HIS A 183 6.24 -11.14 12.00
CA HIS A 183 6.24 -12.01 13.18
C HIS A 183 5.77 -13.39 12.74
N PRO A 184 6.67 -14.35 12.47
CA PRO A 184 6.29 -15.74 12.58
C PRO A 184 6.10 -16.05 14.06
N ALA A 185 4.95 -16.61 14.39
CA ALA A 185 4.65 -17.18 15.69
C ALA A 185 5.87 -17.97 16.20
N GLN A 186 6.23 -17.71 17.46
CA GLN A 186 7.20 -18.51 18.20
C GLN A 186 6.73 -19.97 18.20
N SER A 187 7.31 -20.79 17.33
CA SER A 187 7.34 -22.23 17.54
C SER A 187 8.29 -22.48 18.70
N GLN A 188 7.74 -22.62 19.89
CA GLN A 188 8.43 -23.28 20.99
C GLN A 188 8.72 -24.72 20.58
N SER A 189 9.93 -24.98 20.12
CA SER A 189 10.51 -26.32 20.20
C SER A 189 11.65 -26.25 21.21
N GLN A 190 11.32 -26.59 22.44
CA GLN A 190 12.27 -27.04 23.44
C GLN A 190 13.16 -28.13 22.84
N LEU A 191 14.48 -28.01 23.02
CA LEU A 191 15.41 -29.04 23.51
C LEU A 191 16.85 -28.65 23.13
N ARG A 192 17.60 -28.18 24.13
CA ARG A 192 19.05 -28.40 24.25
C ARG A 192 19.23 -29.47 25.34
N PRO A 193 20.22 -30.37 25.23
CA PRO A 193 21.57 -30.01 25.67
C PRO A 193 22.74 -30.54 24.81
N LEU A 194 23.91 -29.99 25.14
CA LEU A 194 25.26 -30.20 24.60
C LEU A 194 25.85 -31.59 24.91
N GLY A 195 26.80 -32.01 24.05
CA GLY A 195 27.75 -33.13 24.22
C GLY A 195 27.79 -34.00 22.95
N SER A 196 28.88 -34.57 22.44
CA SER A 196 30.29 -34.69 22.83
C SER A 196 31.02 -35.45 21.69
N LEU A 197 32.27 -35.07 21.39
CA LEU A 197 33.40 -35.84 20.81
C LEU A 197 33.32 -36.50 19.38
N VAL A 198 34.34 -36.18 18.57
CA VAL A 198 34.78 -36.84 17.32
C VAL A 198 35.48 -38.19 17.64
N PRO A 199 35.67 -39.16 16.69
CA PRO A 199 36.85 -39.11 15.81
C PRO A 199 36.70 -39.69 14.37
N THR A 200 37.41 -39.01 13.46
CA THR A 200 38.21 -39.42 12.27
C THR A 200 38.03 -40.76 11.50
N ALA A 201 38.10 -40.57 10.17
CA ALA A 201 38.84 -41.32 9.13
C ALA A 201 38.21 -42.55 8.45
N GLY A 202 38.32 -42.57 7.12
CA GLY A 202 38.05 -43.75 6.27
C GLY A 202 37.94 -43.40 4.78
N SER A 203 39.01 -43.65 4.04
CA SER A 203 39.24 -43.35 2.62
C SER A 203 38.36 -44.14 1.61
N ALA A 204 38.33 -43.60 0.38
CA ALA A 204 38.50 -44.28 -0.92
C ALA A 204 37.31 -44.36 -1.91
N SER A 205 37.61 -43.82 -3.10
CA SER A 205 37.36 -44.34 -4.46
C SER A 205 35.95 -44.36 -5.09
N ALA A 206 35.76 -43.39 -5.99
CA ALA A 206 35.57 -43.51 -7.45
C ALA A 206 34.66 -44.58 -8.12
N PHE A 207 33.99 -44.09 -9.19
CA PHE A 207 33.40 -44.74 -10.40
C PHE A 207 31.90 -45.13 -10.41
N ILE A 208 31.11 -44.36 -11.20
CA ILE A 208 30.26 -44.72 -12.38
C ILE A 208 29.89 -46.23 -12.48
N ALA A 209 28.65 -46.72 -12.69
CA ALA A 209 27.62 -46.40 -13.71
C ALA A 209 26.27 -47.15 -13.49
N PHE A 210 25.22 -46.60 -14.11
CA PHE A 210 23.99 -47.16 -14.74
C PHE A 210 23.13 -48.27 -14.11
N ASN A 211 21.82 -47.99 -14.06
CA ASN A 211 20.83 -48.62 -14.95
C ASN A 211 19.76 -47.60 -15.35
#